data_AF-A0A2S7U326-F1
#
_entry.id   AF-A0A2S7U326-F1
#
_cell.length_a   1.000
_cell.length_b   1.000
_cell.length_c   1.000
_cell.angle_alpha   90.00
_cell.angle_beta   90.00
_cell.angle_gamma   90.00
#
_symmetry.space_group_name_H-M   'P 1'
#
loop_
_entity.id
_entity.type
_entity.pdbx_description
1 polymer ?
#
loop_
_entity_poly.entity_id
_entity_poly.type
_entity_poly.pdbx_seq_one_letter_code
_entity_poly.pdbx_strand_id
1 'polypeptide(L)' 'MASIDNVLRPILVGKDANLPDLYILIGTLGGIFMFGAVGLIIGPIICALFVTVWEIYGVVYKNQLESD' A
#
# COMPACT_ATOMS: atom_id res chain seq x y z
N MET A 1 -8.09 29.31 3.40
CA MET A 1 -8.04 28.13 4.29
C MET A 1 -8.54 26.93 3.51
N ALA A 2 -7.65 26.27 2.78
CA ALA A 2 -7.98 25.03 2.05
C ALA A 2 -6.65 24.31 1.79
N SER A 3 -6.08 23.72 2.84
CA SER A 3 -4.86 22.92 2.72
C SER A 3 -4.94 21.61 3.51
N ILE A 4 -5.97 21.43 4.32
CA ILE A 4 -6.20 20.21 5.09
C ILE A 4 -7.04 19.20 4.28
N ASP A 5 -7.98 19.66 3.43
CA ASP A 5 -8.83 18.76 2.63
C ASP A 5 -8.06 17.92 1.60
N ASN A 6 -6.89 18.38 1.15
CA ASN A 6 -6.02 17.64 0.23
C ASN A 6 -5.21 16.53 0.92
N VAL A 7 -5.10 16.57 2.26
CA VAL A 7 -4.40 15.55 3.07
C VAL A 7 -5.38 14.50 3.59
N LEU A 8 -6.63 14.87 3.88
CA LEU A 8 -7.65 13.91 4.30
C LEU A 8 -8.15 13.00 3.17
N ARG A 9 -8.12 13.47 1.91
CA ARG A 9 -8.55 12.67 0.76
C ARG A 9 -7.78 11.34 0.60
N PRO A 10 -6.44 11.28 0.66
CA PRO A 10 -5.72 9.99 0.57
C PRO A 10 -5.97 9.06 1.76
N ILE A 11 -6.21 9.60 2.97
CA ILE A 11 -6.57 8.80 4.14
C ILE A 11 -7.96 8.16 3.97
N LEU A 12 -8.92 8.90 3.40
CA LEU A 12 -10.25 8.35 3.13
C LEU A 12 -10.28 7.37 1.94
N VAL A 13 -9.46 7.57 0.90
CA VAL A 13 -9.37 6.67 -0.27
C VAL A 13 -8.65 5.36 0.05
N GLY A 14 -7.80 5.32 1.10
CA GLY A 14 -7.21 4.09 1.60
C GLY A 14 -8.23 3.05 2.11
N LYS A 15 -9.50 3.44 2.34
CA LYS A 15 -10.55 2.54 2.84
C LYS A 15 -11.18 1.64 1.77
N ASP A 16 -10.97 1.93 0.48
CA ASP A 16 -11.48 1.11 -0.62
C ASP A 16 -10.43 0.10 -1.14
N ALA A 17 -9.15 0.31 -0.81
CA ALA A 17 -8.13 -0.74 -0.94
C ALA A 17 -8.18 -1.59 0.34
N ASN A 18 -8.53 -2.87 0.24
CA ASN A 18 -8.50 -3.83 1.36
C ASN A 18 -7.05 -4.14 1.83
N LEU A 19 -6.15 -3.14 1.86
CA LEU A 19 -4.82 -3.24 2.41
C LEU A 19 -4.94 -3.05 3.93
N PRO A 20 -4.66 -4.06 4.76
CA PRO A 20 -4.72 -3.90 6.20
C PRO A 20 -3.87 -2.71 6.65
N ASP A 21 -4.38 -1.90 7.59
CA ASP A 21 -3.77 -0.64 8.05
C ASP A 21 -2.26 -0.76 8.40
N LEU A 22 -1.84 -1.94 8.84
CA LEU A 22 -0.44 -2.24 9.15
C LEU A 22 0.50 -2.12 7.94
N TYR A 23 0.08 -2.53 6.75
CA TYR A 23 0.91 -2.40 5.53
C TYR A 23 1.09 -0.95 5.13
N ILE A 24 0.05 -0.13 5.32
CA ILE A 24 0.12 1.31 5.07
C ILE A 24 1.06 1.97 6.08
N LEU A 25 0.95 1.60 7.36
CA LEU A 25 1.85 2.10 8.42
C LEU A 25 3.31 1.75 8.12
N ILE A 26 3.59 0.49 7.76
CA ILE A 26 4.94 0.02 7.42
C ILE A 26 5.47 0.74 6.18
N GLY A 27 4.66 0.84 5.11
CA GLY A 27 5.04 1.55 3.89
C GLY A 27 5.36 3.02 4.17
N THR A 28 4.53 3.67 4.99
CA THR A 28 4.71 5.08 5.37
C THR A 28 5.98 5.28 6.20
N LEU A 29 6.19 4.50 7.28
CA LEU A 29 7.38 4.60 8.14
C LEU A 29 8.67 4.25 7.38
N GLY A 30 8.65 3.17 6.60
CA GLY A 30 9.79 2.76 5.77
C GLY A 30 10.11 3.78 4.68
N GLY A 31 9.06 4.34 4.05
CA GLY A 31 9.19 5.42 3.09
C GLY A 31 9.82 6.67 3.70
N ILE A 32 9.37 7.11 4.88
CA ILE A 32 9.95 8.26 5.59
C ILE A 32 11.42 8.02 5.89
N PHE A 33 11.77 6.83 6.38
CA PHE A 33 13.14 6.50 6.75
C PHE A 33 14.08 6.51 5.53
N MET A 34 13.60 6.07 4.36
CA MET A 34 14.40 6.00 3.13
C MET A 34 14.42 7.30 2.31
N PHE A 35 13.31 8.04 2.27
CA PHE A 35 13.08 9.15 1.34
C PHE A 35 12.66 10.47 2.03
N GLY A 36 12.66 10.52 3.36
CA GLY A 36 12.22 11.70 4.13
C GLY A 36 10.73 12.00 3.96
N ALA A 37 10.33 13.27 4.00
CA ALA A 37 8.90 13.64 3.94
C ALA A 37 8.17 13.13 2.68
N VAL A 38 8.87 13.01 1.54
CA VAL A 38 8.32 12.47 0.28
C VAL A 38 7.96 10.98 0.41
N GLY A 39 8.64 10.28 1.32
CA GLY A 39 8.38 8.90 1.69
C GLY A 39 6.98 8.61 2.20
N LEU A 40 6.27 9.62 2.71
CA LEU A 40 4.85 9.50 3.10
C LEU A 40 3.93 9.12 1.93
N ILE A 41 4.31 9.50 0.70
CA ILE A 41 3.52 9.23 -0.51
C ILE A 41 4.10 8.01 -1.23
N ILE A 42 5.43 7.99 -1.41
CA ILE A 42 6.13 6.90 -2.13
C ILE A 42 5.94 5.56 -1.41
N GLY A 43 6.02 5.55 -0.08
CA GLY A 43 5.95 4.35 0.74
C GLY A 43 4.66 3.55 0.58
N PRO A 44 3.47 4.15 0.81
CA PRO A 44 2.19 3.49 0.58
C PRO A 44 1.98 3.02 -0.86
N ILE A 45 2.44 3.78 -1.86
CA ILE A 45 2.33 3.40 -3.28
C ILE A 45 3.11 2.12 -3.56
N ILE A 46 4.36 2.04 -3.10
CA ILE A 46 5.20 0.85 -3.27
C ILE A 46 4.59 -0.35 -2.53
N CYS A 47 4.11 -0.15 -1.30
CA CYS A 47 3.43 -1.21 -0.54
C CYS A 47 2.19 -1.75 -1.25
N ALA A 48 1.35 -0.86 -1.79
CA ALA A 48 0.16 -1.26 -2.53
C ALA A 48 0.53 -2.10 -3.77
N LEU A 49 1.50 -1.64 -4.57
CA LEU A 49 1.98 -2.38 -5.74
C LEU A 49 2.53 -3.75 -5.37
N PHE A 50 3.33 -3.83 -4.30
CA PHE A 50 3.88 -5.09 -3.82
C PHE A 50 2.78 -6.09 -3.43
N VAL A 51 1.80 -5.65 -2.63
CA VAL A 51 0.69 -6.52 -2.22
C VAL A 51 -0.15 -6.94 -3.43
N THR A 52 -0.45 -6.04 -4.36
CA THR A 52 -1.18 -6.39 -5.58
C THR A 52 -0.43 -7.44 -6.42
N VAL A 53 0.88 -7.28 -6.61
CA VAL A 53 1.68 -8.28 -7.34
C VAL A 53 1.70 -9.62 -6.59
N TRP A 54 1.82 -9.58 -5.27
CA TRP A 54 1.81 -10.79 -4.42
C TRP A 54 0.47 -11.53 -4.51
N GLU A 55 -0.66 -10.81 -4.47
CA GLU A 55 -1.99 -11.39 -4.64
C GLU A 55 -2.17 -12.00 -6.03
N ILE A 56 -1.79 -11.28 -7.09
CA ILE A 56 -1.86 -11.80 -8.47
C ILE A 56 -1.02 -13.08 -8.59
N TYR A 57 0.19 -13.08 -8.04
CA TYR A 57 1.05 -14.27 -8.05
C TYR A 57 0.39 -15.43 -7.30
N GLY A 58 -0.15 -15.18 -6.11
CA GLY A 58 -0.89 -16.20 -5.34
C GLY A 58 -2.05 -16.79 -6.13
N VAL A 59 -2.83 -15.97 -6.84
CA VAL A 59 -3.95 -16.40 -7.68
C VAL A 59 -3.48 -17.23 -8.88
N VAL A 60 -2.43 -16.79 -9.57
CA VAL A 60 -1.93 -17.46 -10.78
C VAL A 60 -1.38 -18.85 -10.45
N TYR A 61 -0.64 -18.98 -9.36
CA TYR A 61 0.05 -20.23 -9.00
C TYR A 61 -0.78 -21.15 -8.11
N LYS A 62 -1.94 -20.70 -7.59
CA LYS A 62 -2.82 -21.52 -6.76
C LYS A 62 -3.16 -22.88 -7.40
N ASN A 63 -3.44 -22.89 -8.70
CA ASN A 63 -3.82 -24.11 -9.42
C ASN A 63 -2.67 -25.12 -9.60
N GLN A 64 -1.42 -24.63 -9.66
CA GLN A 64 -0.24 -25.49 -9.72
C GLN A 64 0.08 -26.11 -8.35
N LEU A 65 -0.15 -25.38 -7.26
CA LEU A 65 0.16 -25.83 -5.90
C LEU A 65 -0.89 -26.78 -5.32
N GLU A 66 -2.13 -26.76 -5.83
CA GLU A 66 -3.20 -27.70 -5.45
C GLU A 66 -3.19 -29.01 -6.27
N SER A 67 -2.27 -29.14 -7.24
CA SER A 67 -2.15 -30.31 -8.12
C SER A 67 -1.02 -31.29 -7.75
N ASP A 68 -0.28 -31.03 -6.66
CA ASP A 68 0.72 -31.91 -6.02
C ASP A 68 0.23 -32.36 -4.63
#